data_AF-A0A0N8IBB6-F1
#
_entry.id   AF-A0A0N8IBB6-F1
#
_cell.length_a   1.000
_cell.length_b   1.000
_cell.length_c   1.000
_cell.angle_alpha   90.00
_cell.angle_beta   90.00
_cell.angle_gamma   90.00
#
_symmetry.space_group_name_H-M   'P 1'
#
loop_
_entity.id
_entity.type
_entity.pdbx_description
1 polymer ?
#
loop_
_entity_poly.entity_id
_entity_poly.type
_entity_poly.pdbx_seq_one_letter_code
_entity_poly.pdbx_strand_id
1 'polypeptide(L)'
;MFATEPDRQVETKLPLGLVLKATPDLRDYAPDGIRDWHQLVVTAAFVRGMLGISEHAWHEACRIMGDVNAAISVACMLQRADHIAKPGGYLRSLSARAAEGQFTPGPMVMALLRAENDRAA
;
A
#
# COMPACT_ATOMS: atom_id res chain seq x y z
N MET A 1 -33.62 11.01 -6.47
CA MET A 1 -32.92 10.15 -7.44
C MET A 1 -31.43 10.38 -7.21
N PHE A 2 -30.70 9.31 -6.91
CA PHE A 2 -29.40 9.32 -6.25
C PHE A 2 -28.37 10.24 -6.93
N ALA A 3 -27.79 11.15 -6.14
CA ALA A 3 -26.56 11.81 -6.52
C ALA A 3 -25.46 10.75 -6.48
N THR A 4 -24.97 10.32 -7.64
CA THR A 4 -23.70 9.60 -7.75
C THR A 4 -22.61 10.57 -7.32
N GLU A 5 -22.12 10.39 -6.09
CA GLU A 5 -20.90 11.03 -5.61
C GLU A 5 -19.76 10.64 -6.57
N PRO A 6 -18.92 11.59 -7.02
CA PRO A 6 -17.79 11.24 -7.86
C PRO A 6 -16.87 10.32 -7.07
N ASP A 7 -16.57 9.16 -7.66
CA ASP A 7 -15.57 8.20 -7.22
C ASP A 7 -14.36 8.98 -6.70
N ARG A 8 -14.10 8.88 -5.40
CA ARG A 8 -13.05 9.62 -4.70
C ARG A 8 -11.72 8.97 -5.07
N GLN A 9 -11.35 9.04 -6.35
CA GLN A 9 -10.06 8.63 -6.85
C GLN A 9 -9.03 9.53 -6.21
N VAL A 10 -8.44 9.03 -5.13
CA VAL A 10 -7.26 9.66 -4.54
C VAL A 10 -6.18 9.59 -5.60
N GLU A 11 -5.91 10.74 -6.22
CA GLU A 11 -4.95 10.90 -7.29
C GLU A 11 -3.54 10.61 -6.74
N THR A 12 -3.17 9.33 -6.69
CA THR A 12 -1.81 8.94 -6.39
C THR A 12 -0.95 9.43 -7.54
N LYS A 13 -0.14 10.47 -7.29
CA LYS A 13 0.84 10.99 -8.27
C LYS A 13 1.90 9.97 -8.73
N LEU A 14 1.87 8.76 -8.17
CA LEU A 14 2.77 7.67 -8.52
C LEU A 14 2.15 6.84 -9.64
N PRO A 15 2.86 6.57 -10.73
CA PRO A 15 2.37 5.61 -11.72
C PRO A 15 2.41 4.19 -11.13
N LEU A 16 1.39 3.38 -11.43
CA LEU A 16 1.27 1.99 -10.95
C LEU A 16 2.54 1.18 -11.21
N GLY A 17 3.12 1.29 -12.40
CA GLY A 17 4.35 0.58 -12.76
C GLY A 17 5.55 0.91 -11.84
N LEU A 18 5.61 2.12 -11.29
CA LEU A 18 6.66 2.50 -10.33
C LEU A 18 6.44 1.83 -8.97
N VAL A 19 5.18 1.72 -8.52
CA VAL A 19 4.83 0.98 -7.31
C VAL A 19 5.19 -0.49 -7.47
N LEU A 20 4.76 -1.13 -8.56
CA LEU A 20 5.04 -2.55 -8.84
C LEU A 20 6.53 -2.85 -9.05
N LYS A 21 7.32 -1.86 -9.47
CA LYS A 21 8.78 -1.96 -9.50
C LYS A 21 9.39 -1.93 -8.10
N ALA A 22 8.83 -1.11 -7.20
CA ALA A 22 9.31 -0.97 -5.83
C ALA A 22 8.90 -2.14 -4.93
N THR A 23 7.84 -2.86 -5.28
CA THR A 23 7.28 -3.97 -4.48
C THR A 23 7.22 -5.28 -5.27
N PRO A 24 8.36 -5.84 -5.74
CA PRO A 24 8.38 -7.10 -6.47
C PRO A 24 7.76 -8.29 -5.71
N ASP A 25 7.84 -8.34 -4.38
CA ASP A 25 7.30 -9.45 -3.57
C ASP A 25 5.78 -9.62 -3.73
N LEU A 26 5.09 -8.57 -4.17
CA LEU A 26 3.65 -8.62 -4.41
C LEU A 26 3.28 -9.52 -5.59
N ARG A 27 4.23 -9.80 -6.50
CA ARG A 27 4.02 -10.64 -7.70
C ARG A 27 3.73 -12.09 -7.34
N ASP A 28 4.27 -12.58 -6.23
CA ASP A 28 4.03 -13.94 -5.74
C ASP A 28 2.56 -14.18 -5.37
N TYR A 29 1.79 -13.10 -5.20
CA TYR A 29 0.39 -13.12 -4.81
C TYR A 29 -0.57 -12.69 -5.93
N ALA A 30 -0.04 -12.40 -7.12
CA ALA A 30 -0.81 -11.97 -8.29
C ALA A 30 -0.29 -12.70 -9.56
N PRO A 31 -0.62 -13.99 -9.73
CA PRO A 31 -0.10 -14.82 -10.83
C PRO A 31 -0.47 -14.28 -12.22
N ASP A 32 -1.64 -13.63 -12.36
CA ASP A 32 -2.09 -12.99 -13.61
C ASP A 32 -1.54 -11.57 -13.81
N GLY A 33 -0.79 -11.08 -12.83
CA GLY A 33 -0.24 -9.72 -12.75
C GLY A 33 -1.23 -8.68 -12.21
N ILE A 34 -0.71 -7.49 -11.93
CA ILE A 34 -1.47 -6.32 -11.49
C ILE A 34 -1.37 -5.26 -12.59
N ARG A 35 -2.51 -4.89 -13.18
CA ARG A 35 -2.63 -4.01 -14.35
C ARG A 35 -3.36 -2.70 -14.05
N ASP A 36 -4.10 -2.66 -12.96
CA ASP A 36 -4.80 -1.48 -12.49
C ASP A 36 -4.77 -1.37 -10.95
N TRP A 37 -5.27 -0.24 -10.45
CA TRP A 37 -5.29 0.05 -9.01
C TRP A 37 -6.27 -0.83 -8.23
N HIS A 38 -7.36 -1.28 -8.86
CA HIS A 38 -8.32 -2.16 -8.20
C HIS A 38 -7.67 -3.52 -7.90
N GLN A 39 -6.95 -4.08 -8.87
CA GLN A 39 -6.17 -5.30 -8.69
C GLN A 39 -5.09 -5.15 -7.62
N LEU A 40 -4.45 -3.97 -7.53
CA LEU A 40 -3.51 -3.68 -6.45
C LEU A 40 -4.19 -3.74 -5.08
N VAL A 41 -5.35 -3.08 -4.93
CA VAL A 41 -6.11 -3.05 -3.68
C VAL A 41 -6.54 -4.46 -3.27
N VAL A 42 -7.07 -5.26 -4.20
CA VAL A 42 -7.47 -6.64 -3.93
C VAL A 42 -6.29 -7.49 -3.49
N THR A 43 -5.15 -7.38 -4.18
CA THR A 43 -3.94 -8.13 -3.83
C THR A 43 -3.40 -7.73 -2.46
N ALA A 44 -3.35 -6.42 -2.17
CA ALA A 44 -2.93 -5.92 -0.86
C ALA A 44 -3.88 -6.36 0.27
N ALA A 45 -5.19 -6.37 0.01
CA ALA A 45 -6.21 -6.84 0.96
C ALA A 45 -6.09 -8.35 1.26
N PHE A 46 -5.55 -9.15 0.34
CA PHE A 46 -5.18 -10.54 0.58
C PHE A 46 -3.90 -10.63 1.42
N VAL A 47 -2.84 -9.92 1.00
CA VAL A 47 -1.51 -9.95 1.64
C VAL A 47 -1.51 -9.44 3.07
N ARG A 48 -2.38 -8.47 3.42
CA ARG A 48 -2.50 -7.95 4.80
C ARG A 48 -2.70 -9.07 5.82
N GLY A 49 -3.42 -10.14 5.48
CA GLY A 49 -3.64 -11.29 6.37
C GLY A 49 -2.34 -12.04 6.68
N MET A 50 -1.49 -12.24 5.66
CA MET A 50 -0.20 -12.92 5.81
C MET A 50 0.81 -12.09 6.62
N LEU A 51 0.71 -10.76 6.55
CA LEU A 51 1.47 -9.84 7.41
C LEU A 51 0.93 -9.77 8.86
N GLY A 52 -0.13 -10.51 9.20
CA GLY A 52 -0.76 -10.42 10.52
C GLY A 52 -1.48 -9.09 10.78
N ILE A 53 -1.88 -8.37 9.71
CA ILE A 53 -2.71 -7.18 9.80
C ILE A 53 -4.18 -7.61 9.87
N SER A 54 -4.87 -7.17 10.92
CA SER A 54 -6.30 -7.46 11.09
C SER A 54 -7.15 -6.71 10.08
N GLU A 55 -8.31 -7.28 9.75
CA GLU A 55 -9.29 -6.66 8.86
C GLU A 55 -9.73 -5.28 9.34
N HIS A 56 -9.93 -5.14 10.66
CA HIS A 56 -10.24 -3.84 11.27
C HIS A 56 -9.15 -2.79 11.00
N ALA A 57 -7.87 -3.14 11.16
CA ALA A 57 -6.77 -2.20 10.90
C ALA A 57 -6.66 -1.85 9.41
N TRP A 58 -6.95 -2.80 8.51
CA TRP A 58 -7.00 -2.58 7.07
C TRP A 58 -8.13 -1.63 6.67
N HIS A 59 -9.36 -1.88 7.12
CA HIS A 59 -10.51 -1.03 6.81
C HIS A 59 -10.33 0.39 7.36
N GLU A 60 -9.75 0.53 8.55
CA GLU A 60 -9.47 1.85 9.11
C GLU A 60 -8.41 2.61 8.29
N ALA A 61 -7.36 1.92 7.83
CA ALA A 61 -6.38 2.51 6.93
C ALA A 61 -7.01 2.94 5.60
N CYS A 62 -7.86 2.11 5.00
CA CYS A 62 -8.59 2.43 3.77
C CYS A 62 -9.49 3.66 3.96
N ARG A 63 -10.25 3.70 5.05
CA ARG A 63 -11.15 4.82 5.39
C ARG A 63 -10.39 6.14 5.55
N ILE A 64 -9.19 6.11 6.14
CA ILE A 64 -8.41 7.31 6.43
C ILE A 64 -7.54 7.74 5.24
N MET A 65 -6.83 6.80 4.61
CA MET A 65 -5.86 7.09 3.55
C MET A 65 -6.46 7.07 2.14
N GLY A 66 -7.60 6.40 1.97
CA GLY A 66 -8.08 5.90 0.68
C GLY A 66 -7.49 4.52 0.34
N ASP A 67 -8.29 3.69 -0.33
CA ASP A 67 -7.97 2.29 -0.65
C ASP A 67 -6.62 2.14 -1.35
N VAL A 68 -6.36 2.99 -2.35
CA VAL A 68 -5.11 2.93 -3.13
C VAL A 68 -3.89 3.24 -2.26
N ASN A 69 -3.95 4.27 -1.42
CA ASN A 69 -2.83 4.62 -0.55
C ASN A 69 -2.58 3.56 0.53
N ALA A 70 -3.65 2.97 1.08
CA ALA A 70 -3.54 1.86 2.01
C ALA A 70 -2.90 0.63 1.33
N ALA A 71 -3.32 0.32 0.10
CA ALA A 71 -2.76 -0.78 -0.68
C ALA A 71 -1.27 -0.58 -1.00
N ILE A 72 -0.87 0.61 -1.45
CA ILE A 72 0.55 0.93 -1.68
C ILE A 72 1.35 0.79 -0.38
N SER A 73 0.80 1.26 0.75
CA SER A 73 1.48 1.17 2.05
C SER A 73 1.69 -0.29 2.46
N VAL A 74 0.68 -1.14 2.33
CA VAL A 74 0.78 -2.58 2.62
C VAL A 74 1.74 -3.28 1.67
N ALA A 75 1.73 -2.95 0.38
CA ALA A 75 2.71 -3.50 -0.58
C ALA A 75 4.16 -3.13 -0.20
N CYS A 76 4.39 -1.88 0.20
CA CYS A 76 5.70 -1.44 0.70
C CYS A 76 6.09 -2.12 2.03
N MET A 77 5.11 -2.41 2.89
CA MET A 77 5.34 -3.16 4.12
C MET A 77 5.69 -4.62 3.83
N LEU A 78 5.02 -5.26 2.87
CA LEU A 78 5.37 -6.62 2.41
C LEU A 78 6.83 -6.69 1.99
N GLN A 79 7.28 -5.74 1.15
CA GLN A 79 8.67 -5.69 0.66
C GLN A 79 9.72 -5.56 1.79
N ARG A 80 9.28 -5.16 2.99
CA ARG A 80 10.13 -4.99 4.18
C ARG A 80 9.62 -5.82 5.35
N ALA A 81 8.90 -6.92 5.09
CA ALA A 81 8.23 -7.69 6.14
C ALA A 81 9.21 -8.12 7.25
N ASP A 82 10.40 -8.57 6.88
CA ASP A 82 11.47 -9.01 7.80
C ASP A 82 11.97 -7.89 8.74
N HIS A 83 11.74 -6.63 8.38
CA HIS A 83 12.13 -5.47 9.18
C HIS A 83 10.98 -4.88 10.01
N ILE A 84 9.78 -5.45 9.95
CA ILE A 84 8.58 -4.92 10.62
C ILE A 84 8.09 -5.91 11.68
N ALA A 85 8.45 -5.65 12.93
CA ALA A 85 8.06 -6.52 14.05
C ALA A 85 6.54 -6.56 14.33
N LYS A 86 5.81 -5.45 14.07
CA LYS A 86 4.38 -5.34 14.37
C LYS A 86 3.60 -4.70 13.21
N PRO A 87 3.31 -5.42 12.12
CA PRO A 87 2.73 -4.84 10.90
C PRO A 87 1.39 -4.11 11.13
N GLY A 88 0.46 -4.71 11.88
CA GLY A 88 -0.82 -4.07 12.17
C GLY A 88 -0.68 -2.79 13.01
N GLY A 89 0.28 -2.75 13.94
CA GLY A 89 0.59 -1.54 14.71
C GLY A 89 1.22 -0.46 13.84
N TYR A 90 2.10 -0.86 12.91
CA TYR A 90 2.74 0.06 11.98
C TYR A 90 1.73 0.70 11.03
N LEU A 91 0.82 -0.10 10.43
CA LEU A 91 -0.24 0.43 9.56
C LEU A 91 -1.16 1.43 10.29
N ARG A 92 -1.51 1.16 11.57
CA ARG A 92 -2.28 2.11 12.39
C ARG A 92 -1.52 3.41 12.63
N SER A 93 -0.22 3.35 12.86
CA SER A 93 0.62 4.57 13.01
C SER A 93 0.66 5.37 11.70
N LEU A 94 0.79 4.71 10.55
CA LEU A 94 0.70 5.39 9.25
C LEU A 94 -0.69 6.02 9.06
N SER A 95 -1.76 5.32 9.47
CA SER A 95 -3.14 5.81 9.38
C SER A 95 -3.34 7.05 10.24
N ALA A 96 -2.85 7.05 11.47
CA ALA A 96 -2.92 8.23 12.35
C ALA A 96 -2.22 9.45 11.72
N ARG A 97 -1.02 9.25 11.16
CA ARG A 97 -0.30 10.32 10.44
C ARG A 97 -1.06 10.80 9.19
N ALA A 98 -1.75 9.90 8.48
CA ALA A 98 -2.56 10.26 7.33
C ALA A 98 -3.79 11.10 7.72
N ALA A 99 -4.44 10.78 8.85
CA ALA A 99 -5.53 11.58 9.40
C ALA A 99 -5.10 13.02 9.72
N GLU A 100 -3.83 13.22 10.08
CA GLU A 100 -3.23 14.54 10.31
C GLU A 100 -2.69 15.21 9.03
N GLY A 101 -2.84 14.58 7.85
CA GLY A 101 -2.30 15.08 6.58
C GLY A 101 -0.77 14.95 6.44
N GLN A 102 -0.12 14.17 7.32
CA GLN A 102 1.34 14.04 7.43
C GLN A 102 1.89 12.75 6.80
N PHE A 103 1.08 12.06 5.99
CA PHE A 103 1.46 10.82 5.35
C PHE A 103 1.01 10.74 3.90
N THR A 104 1.93 10.29 3.05
CA THR A 104 1.66 9.72 1.73
C THR A 104 2.59 8.51 1.54
N PRO A 105 2.23 7.53 0.69
CA PRO A 105 3.06 6.35 0.48
C PRO A 105 4.27 6.59 -0.45
N GLY A 106 4.32 7.74 -1.16
CA GLY A 106 5.40 8.07 -2.10
C GLY A 106 6.81 7.95 -1.52
N PRO A 107 7.11 8.53 -0.34
CA PRO A 107 8.41 8.34 0.32
C PRO A 107 8.75 6.87 0.62
N MET A 108 7.78 6.02 0.93
CA MET A 108 8.02 4.59 1.13
C MET A 108 8.46 3.91 -0.16
N VAL A 109 7.75 4.18 -1.26
CA VAL A 109 8.10 3.67 -2.61
C VAL A 109 9.50 4.12 -3.02
N MET A 110 9.82 5.41 -2.81
CA MET A 110 11.15 5.94 -3.15
C MET A 110 12.26 5.35 -2.30
N ALA A 111 12.01 5.09 -1.02
CA ALA A 111 12.98 4.45 -0.13
C ALA A 111 13.31 3.02 -0.58
N LEU A 112 12.31 2.26 -1.03
CA LEU A 112 12.51 0.90 -1.58
C LEU A 112 13.34 0.91 -2.85
N LEU A 113 13.02 1.80 -3.80
CA LEU A 113 13.76 1.92 -5.05
C LEU A 113 15.23 2.32 -4.83
N ARG A 114 15.50 3.18 -3.85
CA ARG A 114 16.88 3.54 -3.46
C ARG A 114 17.61 2.35 -2.86
N ALA A 115 16.99 1.66 -1.89
CA ALA A 115 17.59 0.49 -1.25
C ALA A 115 17.84 -0.68 -2.23
N GLU A 116 17.06 -0.77 -3.31
CA GLU A 116 17.31 -1.72 -4.40
C GLU A 116 18.51 -1.30 -5.26
N ASN A 117 18.59 -0.02 -5.62
CA ASN A 117 19.72 0.49 -6.40
C ASN A 117 21.06 0.37 -5.65
N ASP A 118 21.05 0.60 -4.33
CA ASP A 118 22.24 0.46 -3.49
C ASP A 118 22.70 -1.00 -3.34
N ARG A 119 21.80 -1.97 -3.50
CA ARG A 119 22.14 -3.41 -3.48
C ARG A 119 22.70 -3.92 -4.82
N ALA A 120 22.38 -3.24 -5.91
CA ALA A 120 22.82 -3.59 -7.27
C ALA A 120 24.13 -2.91 -7.69
N ALA A 121 24.65 -1.99 -6.88
CA ALA A 121 25.91 -1.26 -7.08
C ALA A 121 27.07 -1.96 -6.38
#